data_AF-A0A832WJU4-F1
#
_entry.id   AF-A0A832WJU4-F1
#
_cell.length_a   1.000
_cell.length_b   1.000
_cell.length_c   1.000
_cell.angle_alpha   90.00
_cell.angle_beta   90.00
_cell.angle_gamma   90.00
#
_symmetry.space_group_name_H-M   'P 1'
#
loop_
_entity.id
_entity.type
_entity.pdbx_description
1 polymer ?
#
loop_
_entity_poly.entity_id
_entity_poly.type
_entity_poly.pdbx_seq_one_letter_code
_entity_poly.pdbx_strand_id
1 'polypeptide(L)'
;MGIKDAVRYPTILFGLLLLFLSLGLALISMKAELEREELKGTLTPGSHFLYSDRIITIVDCNLTLYSKNASVSVYSGGKYYSLELSNNTITLSDMEDYPKIETDGEVLYTLSVIGYAYPYSWLSPIGFVLMIAGSILSLLGFASYLQGEMEKVKKKRRKERLGGEDVQRTPWREGRL
;
A
#
# COMPACT_ATOMS: atom_id res chain seq x y z
N MET A 1 10.98 28.85 21.08
CA MET A 1 9.57 28.40 20.98
C MET A 1 9.58 27.16 20.11
N GLY A 2 9.32 26.02 20.73
CA GLY A 2 9.66 24.70 20.18
C GLY A 2 8.50 24.03 19.47
N ILE A 3 8.80 22.94 18.76
CA ILE A 3 7.88 22.06 18.05
C ILE A 3 6.61 21.72 18.87
N LYS A 4 6.71 21.70 20.21
CA LYS A 4 5.60 21.51 21.14
C LYS A 4 4.45 22.53 20.99
N ASP A 5 4.74 23.77 20.60
CA ASP A 5 3.71 24.81 20.40
C ASP A 5 3.01 24.67 19.04
N ALA A 6 3.69 24.13 18.03
CA ALA A 6 3.10 23.86 16.72
C ALA A 6 2.14 22.66 16.76
N VAL A 7 2.45 21.62 17.53
CA VAL A 7 1.59 20.42 17.69
C VAL A 7 0.26 20.74 18.40
N ARG A 8 0.14 21.88 19.09
CA ARG A 8 -1.12 22.34 19.68
C ARG A 8 -2.14 22.84 18.65
N TYR A 9 -1.75 23.05 17.39
CA TYR A 9 -2.73 23.35 16.34
C TYR A 9 -3.48 22.07 15.97
N PRO A 10 -4.82 22.04 16.14
CA PRO A 10 -5.60 20.81 15.98
C PRO A 10 -5.47 20.21 14.58
N THR A 11 -5.38 21.04 13.53
CA THR A 11 -5.20 20.61 12.14
C THR A 11 -3.87 19.88 11.91
N ILE A 12 -2.77 20.35 12.52
CA ILE A 12 -1.47 19.68 12.43
C ILE A 12 -1.53 18.32 13.13
N LEU A 13 -2.13 18.26 14.32
CA LEU A 13 -2.26 17.01 15.08
C LEU A 13 -3.08 15.96 14.32
N PHE A 14 -4.24 16.34 13.77
CA PHE A 14 -5.07 15.44 12.98
C PHE A 14 -4.36 14.96 11.71
N GLY A 15 -3.67 15.86 11.01
CA GLY A 15 -2.87 15.48 9.83
C GLY A 15 -1.78 14.47 10.17
N LEU A 16 -1.06 14.70 11.27
CA LEU A 16 -0.02 13.80 11.76
C LEU A 16 -0.57 12.43 12.17
N LEU A 17 -1.71 12.38 12.86
CA LEU A 17 -2.38 11.13 13.24
C LEU A 17 -2.80 10.31 12.01
N LEU A 18 -3.37 10.97 11.00
CA LEU A 18 -3.72 10.32 9.73
C LEU A 18 -2.50 9.73 9.03
N LEU A 19 -1.36 10.45 9.06
CA LEU A 19 -0.11 9.94 8.51
C LEU A 19 0.38 8.70 9.28
N PHE A 20 0.37 8.72 10.61
CA PHE A 20 0.72 7.54 11.40
C PHE A 20 -0.20 6.35 11.14
N LEU A 21 -1.51 6.58 10.99
CA LEU A 21 -2.46 5.54 10.64
C LEU A 21 -2.19 4.97 9.24
N SER A 22 -1.91 5.84 8.26
CA SER A 22 -1.56 5.42 6.91
C SER A 22 -0.29 4.56 6.87
N LEU A 23 0.70 4.90 7.68
CA LEU A 23 1.92 4.12 7.83
C LEU A 23 1.64 2.75 8.44
N GLY A 24 0.82 2.68 9.50
CA GLY A 24 0.41 1.41 10.09
C GLY A 24 -0.31 0.50 9.09
N LEU A 25 -1.23 1.05 8.31
CA LEU A 25 -1.93 0.30 7.25
C LEU A 25 -0.97 -0.19 6.16
N ALA A 26 0.00 0.64 5.75
CA ALA A 26 1.01 0.26 4.77
C ALA A 26 1.82 -0.96 5.26
N LEU A 27 2.28 -0.93 6.52
CA LEU A 27 3.01 -2.06 7.11
C LEU A 27 2.18 -3.34 7.16
N ILE A 28 0.91 -3.25 7.55
CA ILE A 28 0.00 -4.40 7.57
C ILE A 28 -0.23 -4.94 6.15
N SER A 29 -0.40 -4.05 5.17
CA SER A 29 -0.65 -4.44 3.78
C SER A 29 0.51 -5.20 3.13
N MET A 30 1.74 -4.97 3.63
CA MET A 30 2.95 -5.64 3.14
C MET A 30 3.20 -7.00 3.79
N LYS A 31 2.38 -7.42 4.77
CA LYS A 31 2.56 -8.70 5.43
C LYS A 31 2.30 -9.83 4.43
N ALA A 32 3.36 -10.53 4.07
CA ALA A 32 3.29 -11.75 3.29
C ALA A 32 2.98 -12.94 4.19
N GLU A 33 2.10 -13.82 3.74
CA GLU A 33 1.79 -15.10 4.39
C GLU A 33 2.03 -16.23 3.40
N LEU A 34 2.63 -17.32 3.89
CA LEU A 34 2.84 -18.52 3.09
C LEU A 34 1.53 -19.31 3.09
N GLU A 35 0.88 -19.39 1.93
CA GLU A 35 -0.36 -20.12 1.75
C GLU A 35 -0.16 -21.31 0.83
N ARG A 36 -0.98 -22.34 1.06
CA ARG A 36 -1.09 -23.51 0.19
C ARG A 36 -2.51 -23.57 -0.35
N GLU A 37 -2.62 -23.69 -1.67
CA GLU A 37 -3.87 -23.82 -2.37
C GLU A 37 -3.88 -25.07 -3.25
N GLU A 38 -5.05 -25.69 -3.38
CA GLU A 38 -5.28 -26.81 -4.29
C GLU A 38 -6.44 -26.49 -5.23
N LEU A 39 -6.13 -26.30 -6.50
CA LEU A 39 -7.10 -26.10 -7.57
C LEU A 39 -7.40 -27.44 -8.23
N LYS A 40 -8.67 -27.83 -8.28
CA LYS A 40 -9.12 -29.11 -8.84
C LYS A 40 -10.22 -28.88 -9.85
N GLY A 41 -10.21 -29.64 -10.93
CA GLY A 41 -11.26 -29.56 -11.93
C GLY A 41 -11.06 -30.50 -13.11
N THR A 42 -11.92 -30.33 -14.11
CA THR A 42 -11.87 -31.05 -15.38
C THR A 42 -11.63 -30.06 -16.49
N LEU A 43 -10.62 -30.32 -17.33
CA LEU A 43 -10.36 -29.59 -18.55
C LEU A 43 -11.07 -30.28 -19.71
N THR A 44 -11.78 -29.50 -20.51
CA THR A 44 -12.28 -29.93 -21.82
C THR A 44 -11.17 -29.78 -22.87
N PRO A 45 -11.31 -30.39 -24.06
CA PRO A 45 -10.37 -30.18 -25.16
C PRO A 45 -10.16 -28.68 -25.45
N GLY A 46 -8.92 -28.27 -25.67
CA GLY A 46 -8.53 -26.88 -25.90
C GLY A 46 -7.34 -26.42 -25.07
N SER A 47 -7.12 -25.10 -25.05
CA SER A 47 -6.04 -24.42 -24.32
C SER A 47 -6.59 -23.76 -23.06
N HIS A 48 -5.98 -24.07 -21.92
CA HIS A 48 -6.39 -23.60 -20.59
C HIS A 48 -5.19 -23.04 -19.83
N PHE A 49 -5.42 -22.01 -19.04
CA PHE A 49 -4.41 -21.44 -18.16
C PHE A 49 -4.87 -21.60 -16.72
N LEU A 50 -4.10 -22.34 -15.91
CA LEU A 50 -4.42 -22.60 -14.52
C LEU A 50 -3.68 -21.61 -13.64
N TYR A 51 -4.41 -20.73 -12.95
CA TYR A 51 -3.82 -19.75 -12.05
C TYR A 51 -4.62 -19.62 -10.75
N SER A 52 -3.94 -19.24 -9.67
CA SER A 52 -4.56 -18.76 -8.43
C SER A 52 -4.50 -17.24 -8.39
N ASP A 53 -5.60 -16.64 -7.96
CA ASP A 53 -5.77 -15.21 -7.72
C ASP A 53 -5.21 -14.76 -6.35
N ARG A 54 -4.88 -15.71 -5.47
CA ARG A 54 -4.41 -15.44 -4.11
C ARG A 54 -2.89 -15.47 -4.00
N ILE A 55 -2.25 -16.44 -4.66
CA ILE A 55 -0.81 -16.64 -4.60
C ILE A 55 -0.13 -15.80 -5.68
N ILE A 56 0.64 -14.80 -5.24
CA ILE A 56 1.33 -13.86 -6.13
C ILE A 56 2.71 -14.38 -6.53
N THR A 57 3.41 -15.04 -5.61
CA THR A 57 4.75 -15.59 -5.85
C THR A 57 4.77 -17.05 -5.48
N ILE A 58 5.09 -17.90 -6.46
CA ILE A 58 5.14 -19.35 -6.32
C ILE A 58 6.48 -19.74 -5.66
N VAL A 59 6.39 -20.64 -4.68
CA VAL A 59 7.54 -21.28 -4.03
C VAL A 59 7.64 -22.73 -4.49
N ASP A 60 6.51 -23.44 -4.55
CA ASP A 60 6.41 -24.80 -5.05
C ASP A 60 5.08 -24.98 -5.79
N CYS A 61 5.09 -25.75 -6.87
CA CYS A 61 3.94 -25.99 -7.72
C CYS A 61 3.99 -27.41 -8.28
N ASN A 62 2.95 -28.18 -7.97
CA ASN A 62 2.80 -29.56 -8.40
C ASN A 62 1.49 -29.71 -9.18
N LEU A 63 1.56 -30.23 -10.39
CA LEU A 63 0.41 -30.47 -11.26
C LEU A 63 0.24 -31.97 -11.44
N THR A 64 -0.87 -32.49 -10.95
CA THR A 64 -1.29 -33.87 -11.18
C THR A 64 -2.37 -33.90 -12.25
N LEU A 65 -2.15 -34.69 -13.30
CA LEU A 65 -3.05 -34.86 -14.44
C LEU A 65 -3.47 -36.32 -14.56
N TYR A 66 -4.74 -36.54 -14.90
CA TYR A 66 -5.29 -37.85 -15.18
C TYR A 66 -6.25 -37.77 -16.38
N SER A 67 -6.13 -38.72 -17.30
CA SER A 67 -7.12 -38.90 -18.36
C SER A 67 -7.25 -40.37 -18.73
N LYS A 68 -8.41 -40.74 -19.27
CA LYS A 68 -8.64 -42.07 -19.84
C LYS A 68 -7.91 -42.25 -21.17
N ASN A 69 -7.88 -41.21 -21.99
CA ASN A 69 -7.18 -41.17 -23.28
C ASN A 69 -7.10 -39.72 -23.77
N ALA A 70 -5.95 -39.06 -23.57
CA ALA A 70 -5.71 -37.70 -24.05
C ALA A 70 -4.20 -37.42 -24.24
N SER A 71 -3.87 -36.65 -25.27
CA SER A 71 -2.57 -36.02 -25.45
C SER A 71 -2.59 -34.65 -24.79
N VAL A 72 -1.70 -34.44 -23.83
CA VAL A 72 -1.62 -33.20 -23.06
C VAL A 72 -0.24 -32.58 -23.23
N SER A 73 -0.22 -31.30 -23.58
CA SER A 73 0.98 -30.48 -23.53
C SER A 73 0.89 -29.44 -22.43
N VAL A 74 1.92 -29.38 -21.59
CA VAL A 74 2.01 -28.47 -20.45
C VAL A 74 3.21 -27.56 -20.66
N TYR A 75 3.00 -26.25 -20.52
CA TYR A 75 4.04 -25.24 -20.53
C TYR A 75 4.05 -24.47 -19.22
N SER A 76 5.19 -24.45 -18.52
CA SER A 76 5.38 -23.72 -17.26
C SER A 76 6.84 -23.27 -17.15
N GLY A 77 7.09 -22.00 -16.87
CA GLY A 77 8.43 -21.48 -16.57
C GLY A 77 9.47 -21.75 -17.66
N GLY A 78 9.06 -21.76 -18.93
CA GLY A 78 9.95 -22.10 -20.06
C GLY A 78 10.18 -23.60 -20.27
N LYS A 79 9.65 -24.47 -19.41
CA LYS A 79 9.66 -25.93 -19.58
C LYS A 79 8.42 -26.36 -20.35
N TYR A 80 8.61 -27.31 -21.27
CA TYR A 80 7.54 -27.90 -22.07
C TYR A 80 7.50 -29.41 -21.85
N TYR A 81 6.32 -29.94 -21.56
CA TYR A 81 6.06 -31.36 -21.35
C TYR A 81 5.01 -31.80 -22.37
N SER A 82 5.27 -32.89 -23.08
CA SER A 82 4.28 -33.56 -23.92
C SER A 82 4.01 -34.94 -23.31
N LEU A 83 2.76 -35.19 -22.96
CA LEU A 83 2.31 -36.36 -22.20
C LEU A 83 1.18 -37.05 -22.95
N GLU A 84 1.28 -38.37 -23.07
CA GLU A 84 0.16 -39.21 -23.51
C GLU A 84 -0.44 -39.88 -22.26
N LEU A 85 -1.66 -39.48 -21.92
CA LEU A 85 -2.39 -40.00 -20.77
C LEU A 85 -3.36 -41.09 -21.24
N SER A 86 -3.10 -42.34 -20.84
CA SER A 86 -3.92 -43.51 -21.18
C SER A 86 -4.27 -44.28 -19.92
N ASN A 87 -5.27 -43.79 -19.18
CA ASN A 87 -5.74 -44.35 -17.91
C ASN A 87 -4.65 -44.36 -16.83
N ASN A 88 -3.78 -43.35 -16.84
CA ASN A 88 -2.70 -43.15 -15.89
C ASN A 88 -2.76 -41.73 -15.30
N THR A 89 -2.12 -41.58 -14.14
CA THR A 89 -1.93 -40.30 -13.48
C THR A 89 -0.47 -39.93 -13.58
N ILE A 90 -0.18 -38.70 -14.02
CA ILE A 90 1.17 -38.15 -14.06
C ILE A 90 1.20 -36.91 -13.18
N THR A 91 2.21 -36.83 -12.31
CA THR A 91 2.48 -35.65 -11.51
C THR A 91 3.75 -34.99 -12.01
N LEU A 92 3.62 -33.74 -12.43
CA LEU A 92 4.72 -32.85 -12.73
C LEU A 92 5.03 -32.04 -11.46
N SER A 93 6.28 -32.06 -11.04
CA SER A 93 6.78 -31.37 -9.84
C SER A 93 7.78 -30.28 -10.21
N ASP A 94 8.09 -29.41 -9.24
CA ASP A 94 9.07 -28.33 -9.38
C ASP A 94 8.77 -27.36 -10.54
N MET A 95 7.50 -26.99 -10.69
CA MET A 95 7.10 -25.94 -11.61
C MET A 95 7.34 -24.55 -11.00
N GLU A 96 7.97 -23.68 -11.78
CA GLU A 96 8.33 -22.33 -11.35
C GLU A 96 7.20 -21.33 -11.59
N ASP A 97 6.31 -21.62 -12.56
CA ASP A 97 5.19 -20.77 -12.95
C ASP A 97 3.87 -21.54 -13.06
N TYR A 98 2.78 -20.79 -13.14
CA TYR A 98 1.46 -21.32 -13.47
C TYR A 98 1.43 -22.02 -14.84
N PRO A 99 0.90 -23.25 -14.94
CA PRO A 99 0.93 -24.02 -16.17
C PRO A 99 -0.15 -23.56 -17.17
N LYS A 100 0.26 -23.45 -18.44
CA LYS A 100 -0.64 -23.45 -19.59
C LYS A 100 -0.76 -24.89 -20.10
N ILE A 101 -1.98 -25.38 -20.20
CA ILE A 101 -2.28 -26.77 -20.57
C ILE A 101 -3.08 -26.77 -21.87
N GLU A 102 -2.62 -27.54 -22.85
CA GLU A 102 -3.34 -27.82 -24.08
C GLU A 102 -3.64 -29.32 -24.12
N THR A 103 -4.91 -29.67 -24.36
CA THR A 103 -5.37 -31.06 -24.36
C THR A 103 -6.34 -31.33 -25.51
N ASP A 104 -6.27 -32.53 -26.09
CA ASP A 104 -7.22 -33.02 -27.10
C ASP A 104 -8.43 -33.75 -26.50
N GLY A 105 -8.36 -34.11 -25.21
CA GLY A 105 -9.37 -34.89 -24.49
C GLY A 105 -9.73 -34.29 -23.12
N GLU A 106 -10.63 -34.96 -22.41
CA GLU A 106 -11.00 -34.60 -21.04
C GLU A 106 -9.90 -34.99 -20.06
N VAL A 107 -9.43 -34.02 -19.27
CA VAL A 107 -8.33 -34.23 -18.30
C VAL A 107 -8.76 -33.75 -16.93
N LEU A 108 -8.71 -34.64 -15.93
CA LEU A 108 -8.83 -34.26 -14.53
C LEU A 108 -7.49 -33.70 -14.07
N TYR A 109 -7.51 -32.52 -13.46
CA TYR A 109 -6.32 -31.89 -12.94
C TYR A 109 -6.44 -31.61 -11.44
N THR A 110 -5.30 -31.64 -10.77
CA THR A 110 -5.11 -31.13 -9.41
C THR A 110 -3.80 -30.36 -9.38
N LEU A 111 -3.90 -29.04 -9.25
CA LEU A 111 -2.77 -28.14 -9.14
C LEU A 111 -2.61 -27.74 -7.67
N SER A 112 -1.52 -28.18 -7.03
CA SER A 112 -1.16 -27.75 -5.69
C SER A 112 -0.09 -26.68 -5.78
N VAL A 113 -0.39 -25.50 -5.26
CA VAL A 113 0.51 -24.35 -5.29
C VAL A 113 0.80 -23.92 -3.86
N ILE A 114 2.06 -23.70 -3.56
CA ILE A 114 2.55 -23.12 -2.32
C ILE A 114 3.24 -21.82 -2.68
N GLY A 115 2.88 -20.74 -2.02
CA GLY A 115 3.48 -19.45 -2.32
C GLY A 115 3.09 -18.33 -1.37
N TYR A 116 3.60 -17.14 -1.66
CA TYR A 116 3.32 -15.95 -0.87
C TYR A 116 2.04 -15.27 -1.33
N ALA A 117 1.12 -15.08 -0.38
CA ALA A 117 -0.09 -14.30 -0.52
C ALA A 117 0.02 -13.01 0.31
N TYR A 118 -0.70 -11.97 -0.12
CA TYR A 118 -0.78 -10.68 0.58
C TYR A 118 -2.24 -10.38 0.91
N PRO A 119 -2.82 -11.03 1.93
CA PRO A 119 -4.26 -10.99 2.22
C PRO A 119 -4.77 -9.59 2.58
N TYR A 120 -3.88 -8.72 3.06
CA TYR A 120 -4.19 -7.35 3.45
C TYR A 120 -3.76 -6.30 2.43
N SER A 121 -3.33 -6.71 1.23
CA SER A 121 -2.91 -5.79 0.16
C SER A 121 -4.00 -4.76 -0.20
N TRP A 122 -5.27 -5.12 -0.06
CA TRP A 122 -6.42 -4.24 -0.28
C TRP A 122 -6.49 -3.04 0.68
N LEU A 123 -5.77 -3.07 1.81
CA LEU A 123 -5.64 -1.92 2.72
C LEU A 123 -4.74 -0.81 2.14
N SER A 124 -3.87 -1.13 1.18
CA SER A 124 -2.92 -0.16 0.60
C SER A 124 -3.63 1.05 -0.04
N PRO A 125 -4.67 0.88 -0.89
CA PRO A 125 -5.47 2.01 -1.39
C PRO A 125 -6.06 2.90 -0.29
N ILE A 126 -6.54 2.32 0.81
CA ILE A 126 -7.11 3.08 1.94
C ILE A 126 -6.00 3.88 2.63
N GLY A 127 -4.87 3.24 2.91
CA GLY A 127 -3.69 3.89 3.48
C GLY A 127 -3.21 5.06 2.60
N PHE A 128 -3.21 4.88 1.28
CA PHE A 128 -2.82 5.93 0.32
C PHE A 128 -3.72 7.18 0.41
N VAL A 129 -5.04 7.00 0.48
CA VAL A 129 -5.98 8.13 0.64
C VAL A 129 -5.75 8.86 1.96
N LEU A 130 -5.55 8.12 3.06
CA LEU A 130 -5.26 8.70 4.37
C LEU A 130 -3.95 9.47 4.37
N MET A 131 -2.92 8.98 3.68
CA MET A 131 -1.64 9.65 3.53
C MET A 131 -1.80 11.01 2.82
N ILE A 132 -2.57 11.06 1.72
CA ILE A 132 -2.84 12.31 1.01
C ILE A 132 -3.58 13.30 1.91
N ALA A 133 -4.68 12.87 2.53
CA ALA A 133 -5.48 13.71 3.42
C ALA A 133 -4.66 14.23 4.60
N GLY A 134 -3.86 13.36 5.23
CA GLY A 134 -2.97 13.71 6.33
C GLY A 134 -1.89 14.70 5.92
N SER A 135 -1.33 14.54 4.72
CA SER A 135 -0.34 15.48 4.16
C SER A 135 -0.93 16.86 3.93
N ILE A 136 -2.11 16.96 3.31
CA ILE A 136 -2.80 18.22 3.05
C ILE A 136 -3.14 18.94 4.37
N LEU A 137 -3.72 18.23 5.34
CA LEU A 137 -4.08 18.80 6.63
C LEU A 137 -2.86 19.30 7.41
N SER A 138 -1.76 18.54 7.36
CA SER A 138 -0.50 18.94 8.00
C SER A 138 0.08 20.21 7.38
N LEU A 139 0.06 20.31 6.05
CA LEU A 139 0.53 21.49 5.32
C LEU A 139 -0.34 22.73 5.61
N LEU A 140 -1.68 22.58 5.58
CA LEU A 140 -2.60 23.66 5.91
C LEU A 140 -2.42 24.13 7.36
N GLY A 141 -2.33 23.19 8.30
CA GLY A 141 -2.09 23.50 9.71
C GLY A 141 -0.77 24.24 9.91
N PHE A 142 0.29 23.82 9.22
CA PHE A 142 1.58 24.49 9.26
C PHE A 142 1.52 25.92 8.68
N ALA A 143 0.83 26.10 7.55
CA ALA A 143 0.62 27.42 6.96
C ALA A 143 -0.15 28.36 7.91
N SER A 144 -1.23 27.88 8.55
CA SER A 144 -1.98 28.65 9.54
C SER A 144 -1.16 29.00 10.78
N TYR A 145 -0.32 28.08 11.25
CA TYR A 145 0.62 28.33 12.35
C TYR A 145 1.59 29.48 12.00
N LEU A 146 2.22 29.42 10.82
CA LEU A 146 3.12 30.46 10.35
C LEU A 146 2.43 31.82 10.22
N GLN A 147 1.21 31.86 9.66
CA GLN A 147 0.42 33.10 9.58
C GLN A 147 0.14 33.69 10.98
N GLY A 148 -0.26 32.85 11.93
CA GLY A 148 -0.51 33.27 13.32
C GLY A 148 0.74 33.83 14.01
N GLU A 149 1.90 33.20 13.82
CA GLU A 149 3.17 33.71 14.36
C GLU A 149 3.61 35.00 13.67
N MET A 150 3.47 35.11 12.34
CA MET A 150 3.78 36.36 11.62
C MET A 150 2.89 37.53 12.08
N GLU A 151 1.62 37.29 12.38
CA GLU A 151 0.74 38.32 12.92
C GLU A 151 1.15 38.77 14.33
N LYS A 152 1.56 37.85 15.20
CA LYS A 152 2.09 38.19 16.54
C LYS A 152 3.33 39.06 16.42
N VAL A 153 4.26 38.72 15.52
CA VAL A 153 5.48 39.51 15.27
C VAL A 153 5.14 40.90 14.72
N LYS A 154 4.18 41.01 13.78
CA LYS A 154 3.70 42.31 13.26
C LYS A 154 3.06 43.17 14.35
N LYS A 155 2.22 42.58 15.21
CA LYS A 155 1.59 43.27 16.35
C LYS A 155 2.62 43.75 17.38
N LYS A 156 3.64 42.94 17.68
CA LYS A 156 4.75 43.33 18.57
C LYS A 156 5.53 44.52 18.01
N ARG A 157 5.92 44.49 16.73
CA ARG A 157 6.59 45.61 16.05
C ARG A 157 5.76 46.90 16.01
N ARG A 158 4.43 46.79 15.83
CA ARG A 158 3.54 47.97 15.88
C ARG A 158 3.46 48.58 17.28
N LYS A 159 3.39 47.74 18.33
CA LYS A 159 3.42 48.22 19.73
C LYS A 159 4.75 48.89 20.08
N GLU A 160 5.87 48.37 19.60
CA GLU A 160 7.20 48.98 19.79
C GLU A 160 7.36 50.32 19.05
N ARG A 161 6.73 50.49 17.87
CA ARG A 161 6.71 51.78 17.16
C ARG A 161 5.80 52.82 17.81
N LEU A 162 4.61 52.42 18.29
CA LEU A 162 3.65 53.33 18.93
C LEU A 162 4.04 53.69 20.37
N GLY A 163 4.74 52.81 21.09
CA GLY A 163 5.25 53.10 22.44
C GLY A 163 6.49 53.99 22.49
N GLY A 164 7.00 54.46 21.34
CA GLY A 164 8.15 55.36 21.25
C GLY A 164 7.81 56.85 21.17
N GLU A 165 6.54 57.22 20.92
CA GLU A 165 6.13 58.63 20.77
C GLU A 165 5.76 59.32 22.10
N ASP A 166 5.52 58.59 23.19
CA ASP A 166 5.06 59.18 24.46
C ASP A 166 6.20 59.71 25.38
N VAL A 167 7.44 59.77 24.92
CA VAL A 167 8.60 60.18 25.76
C VAL A 167 9.08 61.62 25.50
N GLN A 168 8.49 62.37 24.57
CA GLN A 168 8.70 63.81 24.49
C GLN A 168 7.66 64.56 25.34
N ARG A 169 7.74 64.37 26.67
CA ARG A 169 7.25 65.38 27.60
C ARG A 169 7.99 66.69 27.31
N THR A 170 7.27 67.69 26.85
CA THR A 170 7.69 69.08 26.90
C THR A 170 8.06 69.44 28.35
N PRO A 171 9.31 69.80 28.67
CA PRO A 171 9.54 70.74 29.75
C PRO A 171 9.28 72.15 29.20
N TRP A 172 9.04 73.12 30.08
CA TRP A 172 8.68 74.53 29.84
C TRP A 172 7.16 74.78 29.99
N ARG A 173 6.69 75.58 30.95
CA ARG A 173 7.28 76.83 31.45
C ARG A 173 6.72 77.16 32.84
N GLU A 174 7.52 77.01 33.89
CA GLU A 174 7.30 77.64 35.18
C GLU A 174 8.12 78.95 35.21
N GLY A 175 7.44 80.08 35.44
CA GLY A 175 8.05 81.33 35.89
C GLY A 175 8.49 82.34 34.82
N ARG A 176 7.76 83.46 34.71
CA ARG A 176 8.24 84.82 35.04
C ARG A 176 7.20 85.90 34.72
N LEU A 177 6.97 86.72 35.75
CA LEU A 177 6.45 88.10 35.80
C LEU A 177 4.98 88.33 35.44
#